data_AF-A0A931F9K8-F1
#
_entry.id   AF-A0A931F9K8-F1
#
_cell.length_a   1.000
_cell.length_b   1.000
_cell.length_c   1.000
_cell.angle_alpha   90.00
_cell.angle_beta   90.00
_cell.angle_gamma   90.00
#
_symmetry.space_group_name_H-M   'P 1'
#
loop_
_entity.id
_entity.type
_entity.pdbx_description
1 polymer ?
#
loop_
_entity_poly.entity_id
_entity_poly.type
_entity_poly.pdbx_seq_one_letter_code
_entity_poly.pdbx_strand_id
1 'polypeptide(L)'
;MNENNNIEEMEIDLKELFMVIWKKKFILIAVVAVSMVATFLFANTLEPEFQASTQVLVSEDEEQLREYISEGRTLTSSRNTDLYIEIMKSSNFLENMRAKLDINPELNEELTPRRLRNIINISSASINNLLVIEVTHNDPELATDIANKTAVTLEETTYDRQVSDFDRALNFISEQLEENQRVILELEDKIAEANGESTTLLSNDISIEENDYLASFDTGISDINGEISLAFLESEKDIAQNTYDMLRERQEEIRLQKNIQPTEIEVIEAATIPENPVSPRVNLMTLISGVLAGMLGLFVIFMFEFFDTRIKTEEQLEKVSDLSVLGIIPEIDVDKHSKENQEGDN
;
A
#
# COMPACT_ATOMS: atom_id res chain seq x y z
N MET A 1 55.04 -53.86 13.66
CA MET A 1 54.00 -53.17 14.44
C MET A 1 53.16 -52.39 13.47
N ASN A 2 52.09 -52.99 12.96
CA ASN A 2 51.05 -52.30 12.21
C ASN A 2 49.74 -52.70 12.88
N GLU A 3 49.23 -51.85 13.76
CA GLU A 3 47.87 -51.91 14.26
C GLU A 3 46.96 -51.53 13.08
N ASN A 4 46.33 -52.53 12.46
CA ASN A 4 45.16 -52.31 11.63
C ASN A 4 44.03 -51.93 12.58
N ASN A 5 43.91 -50.64 12.85
CA ASN A 5 42.69 -50.04 13.37
C ASN A 5 41.63 -50.13 12.26
N ASN A 6 41.01 -51.31 12.12
CA ASN A 6 39.72 -51.45 11.46
C ASN A 6 38.72 -50.66 12.33
N ILE A 7 38.50 -49.40 11.96
CA ILE A 7 37.28 -48.71 12.32
C ILE A 7 36.21 -49.45 11.54
N GLU A 8 35.61 -50.47 12.15
CA GLU A 8 34.50 -51.20 11.56
C GLU A 8 33.36 -50.21 11.34
N GLU A 9 33.15 -49.88 10.08
CA GLU A 9 32.07 -48.99 9.66
C GLU A 9 30.75 -49.62 10.09
N MET A 10 30.02 -48.90 10.93
CA MET A 10 28.66 -49.27 11.33
C MET A 10 27.78 -49.09 10.08
N GLU A 11 27.66 -50.14 9.26
CA GLU A 11 26.78 -50.11 8.10
C GLU A 11 25.33 -50.04 8.59
N ILE A 12 24.68 -48.90 8.37
CA ILE A 12 23.27 -48.71 8.70
C ILE A 12 22.43 -49.43 7.64
N ASP A 13 21.86 -50.59 7.98
CA ASP A 13 20.95 -51.30 7.09
C ASP A 13 19.59 -50.57 7.02
N LEU A 14 19.29 -50.01 5.84
CA LEU A 14 18.02 -49.34 5.55
C LEU A 14 16.81 -50.26 5.74
N LYS A 15 16.98 -51.58 5.57
CA LYS A 15 15.92 -52.57 5.77
C LYS A 15 15.57 -52.71 7.26
N GLU A 16 16.57 -52.72 8.13
CA GLU A 16 16.39 -52.79 9.58
C GLU A 16 15.65 -51.52 10.07
N LEU A 17 16.09 -50.36 9.60
CA LEU A 17 15.46 -49.06 9.87
C LEU A 17 13.97 -49.04 9.49
N PHE A 18 13.64 -49.57 8.30
CA PHE A 18 12.26 -49.68 7.84
C PHE A 18 11.43 -50.65 8.70
N MET A 19 12.01 -51.78 9.11
CA MET A 19 11.33 -52.78 9.93
C MET A 19 10.95 -52.23 11.31
N VAL A 20 11.80 -51.39 11.90
CA VAL A 20 11.54 -50.70 13.17
C VAL A 20 10.31 -49.79 13.06
N ILE A 21 10.25 -48.97 12.00
CA ILE A 21 9.08 -48.11 11.74
C ILE A 21 7.83 -48.97 11.54
N TRP A 22 7.93 -50.06 10.76
CA TRP A 22 6.78 -50.93 10.47
C TRP A 22 6.21 -51.61 11.72
N LYS A 23 7.06 -51.95 12.69
CA LYS A 23 6.65 -52.48 14.00
C LYS A 23 5.92 -51.44 14.85
N LYS A 24 6.33 -50.16 14.78
CA LYS A 24 5.77 -49.07 15.60
C LYS A 24 4.77 -48.17 14.85
N LYS A 25 4.34 -48.54 13.64
CA LYS A 25 3.47 -47.71 12.78
C LYS A 25 2.15 -47.30 13.44
N PHE A 26 1.55 -48.16 14.26
CA PHE A 26 0.30 -47.81 14.97
C PHE A 26 0.50 -46.74 16.03
N ILE A 27 1.64 -46.75 16.73
CA ILE A 27 2.00 -45.71 17.69
C ILE A 27 2.23 -44.39 16.94
N LEU A 28 2.97 -44.42 15.83
CA LEU A 28 3.22 -43.25 14.99
C LEU A 28 1.90 -42.65 14.45
N ILE A 29 1.03 -43.49 13.88
CA ILE A 29 -0.28 -43.06 13.37
C ILE A 29 -1.15 -42.50 14.50
N ALA A 30 -1.15 -43.11 15.68
CA ALA A 30 -1.91 -42.61 16.82
C ALA A 30 -1.40 -41.23 17.28
N VAL A 31 -0.09 -41.03 17.38
CA VAL A 31 0.50 -39.73 17.75
C VAL A 31 0.14 -38.65 16.73
N VAL A 32 0.27 -38.95 15.44
CA VAL A 32 -0.11 -38.03 14.36
C VAL A 32 -1.60 -37.70 14.43
N ALA A 33 -2.46 -38.70 14.58
CA ALA A 33 -3.91 -38.52 14.68
C ALA A 33 -4.30 -37.67 15.90
N VAL A 34 -3.70 -37.91 17.06
CA VAL A 34 -3.94 -37.11 18.27
C VAL A 34 -3.49 -35.66 18.06
N SER A 35 -2.33 -35.45 17.44
CA SER A 35 -1.84 -34.11 17.12
C SER A 35 -2.78 -33.37 16.17
N MET A 36 -3.25 -34.04 15.12
CA MET A 36 -4.20 -33.47 14.15
C MET A 36 -5.54 -33.14 14.80
N VAL A 37 -6.09 -34.04 15.62
CA VAL A 37 -7.35 -33.79 16.35
C VAL A 37 -7.18 -32.64 17.34
N ALA A 38 -6.08 -32.60 18.08
CA ALA A 38 -5.80 -31.51 19.01
C ALA A 38 -5.67 -30.16 18.29
N THR A 39 -4.97 -30.10 17.15
CA THR A 39 -4.87 -28.89 16.32
C THR A 39 -6.21 -28.48 15.73
N PHE A 40 -7.01 -29.44 15.26
CA PHE A 40 -8.35 -29.15 14.75
C PHE A 40 -9.24 -28.53 15.83
N LEU A 41 -9.29 -29.14 17.01
CA LEU A 41 -10.06 -28.60 18.14
C LEU A 41 -9.54 -27.23 18.59
N PHE A 42 -8.22 -27.05 18.67
CA PHE A 42 -7.62 -25.77 19.00
C PHE A 42 -7.96 -24.69 17.96
N ALA A 43 -7.90 -24.99 16.67
CA ALA A 43 -8.20 -24.02 15.62
C ALA A 43 -9.65 -23.52 15.69
N ASN A 44 -10.60 -24.35 16.15
CA ASN A 44 -12.00 -23.94 16.36
C ASN A 44 -12.19 -23.01 17.58
N THR A 45 -11.17 -22.82 18.42
CA THR A 45 -11.20 -21.85 19.53
C THR A 45 -10.69 -20.47 19.15
N LEU A 46 -10.02 -20.35 17.99
CA LEU A 46 -9.56 -19.07 17.47
C LEU A 46 -10.72 -18.34 16.80
N GLU A 47 -10.81 -17.04 17.02
CA GLU A 47 -11.83 -16.22 16.36
C GLU A 47 -11.59 -16.19 14.85
N PRO A 48 -12.63 -16.39 14.02
CA PRO A 48 -12.49 -16.32 12.57
C PRO A 48 -12.24 -14.88 12.14
N GLU A 49 -11.26 -14.67 11.26
CA GLU A 49 -11.02 -13.38 10.62
C GLU A 49 -11.53 -13.40 9.19
N PHE A 50 -12.25 -12.37 8.81
CA PHE A 50 -12.82 -12.16 7.49
C PHE A 50 -12.09 -11.03 6.78
N GLN A 51 -11.99 -11.11 5.46
CA GLN A 51 -11.34 -10.09 4.64
C GLN A 51 -12.32 -9.56 3.60
N ALA A 52 -12.52 -8.24 3.60
CA ALA A 52 -13.31 -7.53 2.60
C ALA A 52 -12.38 -6.67 1.73
N SER A 53 -12.66 -6.59 0.43
CA SER A 53 -11.82 -5.85 -0.51
C SER A 53 -12.65 -4.89 -1.36
N THR A 54 -12.21 -3.65 -1.51
CA THR A 54 -12.75 -2.67 -2.47
C THR A 54 -11.65 -2.20 -3.41
N GLN A 55 -12.02 -1.88 -4.64
CA GLN A 55 -11.11 -1.43 -5.68
C GLN A 55 -11.44 -0.01 -6.11
N VAL A 56 -10.40 0.82 -6.18
CA VAL A 56 -10.49 2.24 -6.50
C VAL A 56 -9.53 2.55 -7.64
N LEU A 57 -10.04 3.14 -8.71
CA LEU A 57 -9.23 3.63 -9.83
C LEU A 57 -8.78 5.05 -9.54
N VAL A 58 -7.50 5.30 -9.77
CA VAL A 58 -6.89 6.62 -9.74
C VAL A 58 -6.70 7.09 -11.17
N SER A 59 -7.49 8.07 -11.57
CA SER A 59 -7.41 8.69 -12.90
C SER A 59 -6.14 9.54 -13.00
N GLU A 60 -5.38 9.38 -14.08
CA GLU A 60 -4.31 10.30 -14.45
C GLU A 60 -4.85 11.42 -15.35
N ASP A 61 -4.32 12.62 -15.16
CA ASP A 61 -4.65 13.77 -16.00
C ASP A 61 -4.05 13.57 -17.42
N GLU A 62 -4.89 13.52 -18.46
CA GLU A 62 -4.45 13.25 -19.84
C GLU A 62 -3.43 14.27 -20.35
N GLU A 63 -3.45 15.51 -19.83
CA GLU A 63 -2.50 16.56 -20.18
C GLU A 63 -1.08 16.25 -19.69
N GLN A 64 -0.95 15.69 -18.48
CA GLN A 64 0.33 15.27 -17.93
C GLN A 64 0.91 14.13 -18.79
N LEU A 65 0.09 13.15 -19.16
CA LEU A 65 0.49 12.05 -20.05
C LEU A 65 1.01 12.55 -21.40
N ARG A 66 0.40 13.59 -21.98
CA ARG A 66 0.84 14.20 -23.25
C ARG A 66 2.17 14.94 -23.13
N GLU A 67 2.37 15.72 -22.06
CA GLU A 67 3.63 16.42 -21.80
C GLU A 67 4.78 15.42 -21.58
N TYR A 68 4.56 14.34 -20.85
CA TYR A 68 5.57 13.30 -20.63
C TYR A 68 5.89 12.46 -21.88
N ILE A 69 4.90 12.13 -22.71
CA ILE A 69 5.14 11.44 -24.01
C ILE A 69 5.99 12.32 -24.94
N SER A 70 5.81 13.65 -24.86
CA SER A 70 6.62 14.60 -25.62
C SER A 70 8.08 14.67 -25.14
N GLU A 71 8.35 14.38 -23.86
CA GLU A 71 9.70 14.35 -23.27
C GLU A 71 10.46 13.01 -23.45
N GLY A 72 9.82 11.96 -23.98
CA GLY A 72 10.50 10.68 -24.25
C GLY A 72 10.94 9.90 -23.00
N ARG A 73 10.29 10.13 -21.85
CA ARG A 73 10.56 9.41 -20.59
C ARG A 73 9.68 8.16 -20.47
N THR A 74 10.28 7.01 -20.19
CA THR A 74 9.57 5.74 -19.93
C THR A 74 8.88 5.78 -18.56
N LEU A 75 7.61 5.40 -18.55
CA LEU A 75 6.64 5.49 -17.46
C LEU A 75 7.07 4.78 -16.16
N THR A 76 6.92 5.49 -15.04
CA THR A 76 6.57 4.86 -13.76
C THR A 76 5.25 5.51 -13.29
N SER A 77 4.11 5.02 -13.78
CA SER A 77 2.73 5.44 -13.41
C SER A 77 2.38 5.20 -11.92
N SER A 78 3.32 4.75 -11.09
CA SER A 78 3.08 4.39 -9.68
C SER A 78 3.01 5.57 -8.70
N ARG A 79 3.49 6.78 -9.09
CA ARG A 79 3.69 7.88 -8.11
C ARG A 79 2.40 8.39 -7.48
N ASN A 80 1.31 8.46 -8.24
CA ASN A 80 0.03 8.97 -7.73
C ASN A 80 -0.57 7.96 -6.74
N THR A 81 -0.51 6.67 -7.06
CA THR A 81 -0.98 5.59 -6.19
C THR A 81 -0.22 5.54 -4.85
N ASP A 82 1.10 5.72 -4.87
CA ASP A 82 1.91 5.76 -3.65
C ASP A 82 1.54 6.95 -2.74
N LEU A 83 1.24 8.11 -3.33
CA LEU A 83 0.77 9.28 -2.59
C LEU A 83 -0.55 8.98 -1.88
N TYR A 84 -1.55 8.42 -2.57
CA TYR A 84 -2.83 8.10 -1.93
C TYR A 84 -2.71 7.01 -0.87
N ILE A 85 -1.81 6.03 -1.06
CA ILE A 85 -1.50 5.04 -0.01
C ILE A 85 -0.97 5.74 1.25
N GLU A 86 -0.07 6.70 1.10
CA GLU A 86 0.47 7.47 2.23
C GLU A 86 -0.61 8.36 2.89
N ILE A 87 -1.46 8.99 2.09
CA ILE A 87 -2.61 9.77 2.58
C ILE A 87 -3.54 8.88 3.41
N MET A 88 -3.91 7.70 2.89
CA MET A 88 -4.80 6.77 3.58
C MET A 88 -4.19 6.20 4.87
N LYS A 89 -2.87 6.04 4.92
CA LYS A 89 -2.16 5.62 6.13
C LYS A 89 -2.01 6.73 7.16
N SER A 90 -2.19 7.98 6.77
CA SER A 90 -2.04 9.13 7.66
C SER A 90 -3.07 9.11 8.81
N SER A 91 -2.66 9.55 9.99
CA SER A 91 -3.54 9.53 11.17
C SER A 91 -4.79 10.42 10.99
N ASN A 92 -4.65 11.55 10.29
CA ASN A 92 -5.78 12.46 10.04
C ASN A 92 -6.82 11.83 9.11
N PHE A 93 -6.37 11.12 8.08
CA PHE A 93 -7.27 10.41 7.19
C PHE A 93 -8.06 9.34 7.94
N LEU A 94 -7.37 8.49 8.71
CA LEU A 94 -8.00 7.42 9.48
C LEU A 94 -8.98 7.96 10.52
N GLU A 95 -8.67 9.10 11.14
CA GLU A 95 -9.57 9.78 12.08
C GLU A 95 -10.81 10.34 11.38
N ASN A 96 -10.64 10.99 10.22
CA ASN A 96 -11.75 11.50 9.42
C ASN A 96 -12.66 10.37 8.91
N MET A 97 -12.07 9.27 8.44
CA MET A 97 -12.80 8.07 8.01
C MET A 97 -13.58 7.48 9.19
N ARG A 98 -12.91 7.31 10.35
CA ARG A 98 -13.50 6.79 11.59
C ARG A 98 -14.70 7.63 12.05
N ALA A 99 -14.60 8.95 11.99
CA ALA A 99 -15.69 9.85 12.36
C ALA A 99 -16.93 9.72 11.46
N LYS A 100 -16.78 9.17 10.25
CA LYS A 100 -17.83 8.97 9.24
C LYS A 100 -18.34 7.53 9.17
N LEU A 101 -17.83 6.61 10.00
CA LEU A 101 -18.37 5.26 10.14
C LEU A 101 -19.65 5.32 10.99
N ASP A 102 -20.74 4.76 10.47
CA ASP A 102 -22.02 4.67 11.17
C ASP A 102 -22.02 3.44 12.09
N ILE A 103 -21.24 3.50 13.17
CA ILE A 103 -21.02 2.38 14.09
C ILE A 103 -21.29 2.80 15.54
N ASN A 104 -21.56 1.80 16.38
CA ASN A 104 -21.76 1.99 17.82
C ASN A 104 -20.55 2.72 18.45
N PRO A 105 -20.75 3.76 19.29
CA PRO A 105 -19.68 4.48 19.99
C PRO A 105 -18.64 3.60 20.69
N GLU A 106 -19.05 2.49 21.32
CA GLU A 106 -18.11 1.59 22.01
C GLU A 106 -17.13 0.92 21.03
N LEU A 107 -17.65 0.42 19.90
CA LEU A 107 -16.85 -0.18 18.83
C LEU A 107 -15.96 0.88 18.16
N ASN A 108 -16.43 2.12 18.08
CA ASN A 108 -15.68 3.23 17.53
C ASN A 108 -14.45 3.61 18.36
N GLU A 109 -14.50 3.46 19.69
CA GLU A 109 -13.35 3.70 20.57
C GLU A 109 -12.24 2.64 20.39
N GLU A 110 -12.61 1.40 20.04
CA GLU A 110 -11.65 0.33 19.77
C GLU A 110 -10.92 0.52 18.43
N LEU A 111 -11.59 1.10 17.44
CA LEU A 111 -11.06 1.40 16.10
C LEU A 111 -10.17 2.66 16.07
N THR A 112 -9.21 2.75 16.98
CA THR A 112 -8.20 3.82 16.96
C THR A 112 -7.46 3.88 15.61
N PRO A 113 -6.93 5.04 15.17
CA PRO A 113 -6.15 5.15 13.94
C PRO A 113 -4.99 4.13 13.84
N ARG A 114 -4.39 3.78 14.98
CA ARG A 114 -3.34 2.74 15.03
C ARG A 114 -3.87 1.34 14.73
N ARG A 115 -5.07 1.00 15.22
CA ARG A 115 -5.75 -0.27 14.93
C ARG A 115 -6.17 -0.31 13.47
N LEU A 116 -6.80 0.75 12.97
CA LEU A 116 -7.21 0.90 11.58
C LEU A 116 -6.03 0.71 10.62
N ARG A 117 -4.87 1.34 10.89
CA ARG A 117 -3.66 1.17 10.08
C ARG A 117 -3.16 -0.29 10.01
N ASN A 118 -3.41 -1.09 11.04
CA ASN A 118 -2.97 -2.49 11.07
C ASN A 118 -3.94 -3.44 10.38
N ILE A 119 -5.25 -3.13 10.38
CA ILE A 119 -6.28 -3.97 9.77
C ILE A 119 -6.57 -3.60 8.32
N ILE A 120 -6.24 -2.38 7.90
CA ILE A 120 -6.37 -1.89 6.53
C ILE A 120 -5.04 -2.08 5.80
N ASN A 121 -5.03 -2.97 4.82
CA ASN A 121 -3.94 -3.18 3.89
C ASN A 121 -4.28 -2.53 2.54
N ILE A 122 -3.35 -1.77 1.98
CA ILE A 122 -3.57 -1.05 0.71
C ILE A 122 -2.41 -1.38 -0.21
N SER A 123 -2.74 -1.85 -1.41
CA SER A 123 -1.77 -2.21 -2.44
C SER A 123 -2.10 -1.57 -3.78
N SER A 124 -1.06 -1.29 -4.56
CA SER A 124 -1.16 -0.85 -5.95
C SER A 124 -1.08 -2.07 -6.86
N ALA A 125 -2.09 -2.30 -7.70
CA ALA A 125 -1.98 -3.27 -8.76
C ALA A 125 -1.13 -2.67 -9.90
N SER A 126 0.12 -3.14 -10.02
CA SER A 126 1.26 -2.51 -10.73
C SER A 126 1.09 -2.04 -12.17
N ILE A 127 -0.06 -2.22 -12.82
CA ILE A 127 -0.25 -1.91 -14.25
C ILE A 127 -1.38 -0.88 -14.49
N ASN A 128 -2.31 -0.67 -13.55
CA ASN A 128 -3.60 -0.03 -13.87
C ASN A 128 -4.04 1.12 -12.93
N ASN A 129 -3.13 1.74 -12.16
CA ASN A 129 -3.48 2.80 -11.18
C ASN A 129 -4.65 2.41 -10.26
N LEU A 130 -4.72 1.12 -9.96
CA LEU A 130 -5.79 0.52 -9.20
C LEU A 130 -5.29 0.30 -7.77
N LEU A 131 -5.97 0.95 -6.84
CA LEU A 131 -5.80 0.74 -5.41
C LEU A 131 -6.73 -0.39 -4.97
N VAL A 132 -6.15 -1.41 -4.37
CA VAL A 132 -6.89 -2.47 -3.70
C VAL A 132 -6.80 -2.22 -2.21
N ILE A 133 -7.94 -1.94 -1.59
CA ILE A 133 -8.08 -1.72 -0.15
C ILE A 133 -8.67 -2.99 0.44
N GLU A 134 -7.88 -3.69 1.25
CA GLU A 134 -8.25 -4.93 1.93
C GLU A 134 -8.36 -4.66 3.43
N VAL A 135 -9.47 -5.08 4.03
CA VAL A 135 -9.69 -4.92 5.47
C VAL A 135 -9.94 -6.28 6.10
N THR A 136 -9.17 -6.60 7.14
CA THR A 136 -9.31 -7.85 7.89
C THR A 136 -9.93 -7.59 9.26
N HIS A 137 -11.07 -8.20 9.55
CA HIS A 137 -11.76 -8.06 10.83
C HIS A 137 -12.56 -9.33 11.19
N ASN A 138 -12.83 -9.52 12.48
CA ASN A 138 -13.54 -10.70 12.99
C ASN A 138 -15.05 -10.63 12.71
N ASP A 139 -15.55 -9.41 12.53
CA ASP A 139 -16.90 -9.12 12.05
C ASP A 139 -16.86 -8.85 10.53
N PRO A 140 -17.52 -9.68 9.70
CA PRO A 140 -17.52 -9.54 8.26
C PRO A 140 -18.27 -8.30 7.78
N GLU A 141 -19.32 -7.85 8.47
CA GLU A 141 -20.05 -6.63 8.11
C GLU A 141 -19.16 -5.41 8.35
N LEU A 142 -18.50 -5.36 9.51
CA LEU A 142 -17.59 -4.26 9.83
C LEU A 142 -16.38 -4.21 8.89
N ALA A 143 -15.83 -5.36 8.47
CA ALA A 143 -14.75 -5.40 7.47
C ALA A 143 -15.19 -4.73 6.15
N THR A 144 -16.39 -5.06 5.69
CA THR A 144 -16.99 -4.48 4.48
C THR A 144 -17.23 -2.99 4.62
N ASP A 145 -17.79 -2.56 5.74
CA ASP A 145 -18.08 -1.14 6.00
C ASP A 145 -16.81 -0.31 6.08
N ILE A 146 -15.77 -0.78 6.77
CA ILE A 146 -14.48 -0.08 6.82
C ILE A 146 -13.85 -0.02 5.42
N ALA A 147 -13.86 -1.11 4.64
CA ALA A 147 -13.31 -1.12 3.29
C ALA A 147 -14.01 -0.06 2.41
N ASN A 148 -15.33 -0.12 2.32
CA ASN A 148 -16.13 0.83 1.55
C ASN A 148 -15.99 2.26 2.06
N LYS A 149 -16.00 2.48 3.38
CA LYS A 149 -15.81 3.81 3.97
C LYS A 149 -14.43 4.39 3.67
N THR A 150 -13.40 3.54 3.63
CA THR A 150 -12.04 3.97 3.26
C THR A 150 -12.04 4.54 1.84
N ALA A 151 -12.64 3.83 0.87
CA ALA A 151 -12.74 4.29 -0.51
C ALA A 151 -13.50 5.62 -0.63
N VAL A 152 -14.68 5.71 -0.01
CA VAL A 152 -15.48 6.96 -0.01
C VAL A 152 -14.74 8.11 0.66
N THR A 153 -14.05 7.86 1.77
CA THR A 153 -13.29 8.93 2.46
C THR A 153 -12.12 9.40 1.60
N LEU A 154 -11.51 8.52 0.81
CA LEU A 154 -10.46 8.89 -0.13
C LEU A 154 -10.99 9.77 -1.26
N GLU A 155 -12.10 9.40 -1.88
CA GLU A 155 -12.79 10.22 -2.89
C GLU A 155 -13.13 11.61 -2.33
N GLU A 156 -13.76 11.70 -1.15
CA GLU A 156 -14.08 12.98 -0.52
C GLU A 156 -12.83 13.79 -0.16
N THR A 157 -11.79 13.16 0.40
CA THR A 157 -10.56 13.86 0.78
C THR A 157 -9.84 14.43 -0.43
N THR A 158 -9.85 13.73 -1.56
CA THR A 158 -9.22 14.22 -2.79
C THR A 158 -10.04 15.33 -3.43
N TYR A 159 -11.36 15.18 -3.48
CA TYR A 159 -12.28 16.22 -3.93
C TYR A 159 -12.10 17.52 -3.11
N ASP A 160 -12.13 17.44 -1.77
CA ASP A 160 -11.96 18.60 -0.89
C ASP A 160 -10.62 19.31 -1.11
N ARG A 161 -9.54 18.54 -1.30
CA ARG A 161 -8.21 19.08 -1.58
C ARG A 161 -8.19 19.80 -2.92
N GLN A 162 -8.75 19.19 -3.96
CA GLN A 162 -8.80 19.79 -5.29
C GLN A 162 -9.61 21.09 -5.31
N VAL A 163 -10.78 21.10 -4.65
CA VAL A 163 -11.60 22.31 -4.49
C VAL A 163 -10.82 23.40 -3.75
N SER A 164 -10.16 23.04 -2.64
CA SER A 164 -9.30 23.97 -1.88
C SER A 164 -8.14 24.50 -2.73
N ASP A 165 -7.56 23.70 -3.61
CA ASP A 165 -6.46 24.11 -4.48
C ASP A 165 -6.93 25.13 -5.53
N PHE A 166 -8.11 24.92 -6.12
CA PHE A 166 -8.75 25.91 -6.98
C PHE A 166 -9.05 27.21 -6.24
N ASP A 167 -9.56 27.15 -5.01
CA ASP A 167 -9.84 28.36 -4.22
C ASP A 167 -8.58 29.14 -3.88
N ARG A 168 -7.48 28.45 -3.56
CA ARG A 168 -6.18 29.09 -3.34
C ARG A 168 -5.66 29.78 -4.61
N ALA A 169 -5.77 29.13 -5.76
CA ALA A 169 -5.37 29.72 -7.04
C ALA A 169 -6.24 30.93 -7.43
N LEU A 170 -7.56 30.83 -7.26
CA LEU A 170 -8.49 31.93 -7.53
C LEU A 170 -8.26 33.12 -6.62
N ASN A 171 -8.01 32.89 -5.33
CA ASN A 171 -7.69 33.97 -4.38
C ASN A 171 -6.38 34.67 -4.77
N PHE A 172 -5.34 33.92 -5.11
CA PHE A 172 -4.06 34.48 -5.57
C PHE A 172 -4.25 35.34 -6.82
N ILE A 173 -4.97 34.85 -7.84
CA ILE A 173 -5.23 35.63 -9.07
C ILE A 173 -6.09 36.86 -8.77
N SER A 174 -7.09 36.73 -7.89
CA SER A 174 -7.95 37.86 -7.51
C SER A 174 -7.15 38.98 -6.85
N GLU A 175 -6.20 38.64 -5.98
CA GLU A 175 -5.28 39.60 -5.36
C GLU A 175 -4.38 40.28 -6.41
N GLN A 176 -3.84 39.52 -7.37
CA GLN A 176 -3.02 40.07 -8.46
C GLN A 176 -3.83 40.97 -9.42
N LEU A 177 -5.12 40.66 -9.64
CA LEU A 177 -6.02 41.49 -10.43
C LEU A 177 -6.29 42.83 -9.75
N GLU A 178 -6.54 42.83 -8.45
CA GLU A 178 -6.76 44.05 -7.67
C GLU A 178 -5.50 44.94 -7.67
N GLU A 179 -4.32 44.33 -7.53
CA GLU A 179 -3.05 45.04 -7.58
C GLU A 179 -2.78 45.64 -8.97
N ASN A 180 -2.97 44.88 -10.06
CA ASN A 180 -2.82 45.41 -11.41
C ASN A 180 -3.83 46.53 -11.70
N GLN A 181 -5.07 46.41 -11.21
CA GLN A 181 -6.07 47.47 -11.34
C GLN A 181 -5.63 48.75 -10.62
N ARG A 182 -5.01 48.62 -9.44
CA ARG A 182 -4.45 49.76 -8.69
C ARG A 182 -3.32 50.44 -9.46
N VAL A 183 -2.41 49.65 -10.05
CA VAL A 183 -1.31 50.16 -10.88
C VAL A 183 -1.85 50.90 -12.11
N ILE A 184 -2.86 50.36 -12.79
CA ILE A 184 -3.49 51.02 -13.94
C ILE A 184 -4.07 52.38 -13.53
N LEU A 185 -4.80 52.46 -12.41
CA LEU A 185 -5.36 53.71 -11.90
C LEU A 185 -4.27 54.73 -11.53
N GLU A 186 -3.16 54.28 -10.94
CA GLU A 186 -2.01 55.14 -10.62
C GLU A 186 -1.33 55.69 -11.89
N LEU A 187 -1.17 54.85 -12.92
CA LEU A 187 -0.64 55.26 -14.21
C LEU A 187 -1.58 56.22 -14.94
N GLU A 188 -2.90 56.01 -14.86
CA GLU A 188 -3.90 56.94 -15.39
C GLU A 188 -3.82 58.32 -14.74
N ASP A 189 -3.63 58.38 -13.42
CA ASP A 189 -3.45 59.63 -12.68
C ASP A 189 -2.16 60.35 -13.10
N LYS A 190 -1.02 59.63 -13.19
CA LYS A 190 0.26 60.17 -13.67
C LYS A 190 0.20 60.69 -15.11
N ILE A 191 -0.49 59.94 -16.00
CA ILE A 191 -0.71 60.37 -17.39
C ILE A 191 -1.59 61.62 -17.44
N ALA A 192 -2.62 61.71 -16.59
CA ALA A 192 -3.47 62.89 -16.49
C ALA A 192 -2.71 64.12 -15.97
N GLU A 193 -1.84 63.95 -14.96
CA GLU A 193 -0.96 65.00 -14.44
C GLU A 193 0.03 65.49 -15.51
N ALA A 194 0.74 64.58 -16.19
CA ALA A 194 1.69 64.91 -17.25
C ALA A 194 1.03 65.64 -18.44
N ASN A 195 -0.21 65.26 -18.79
CA ASN A 195 -1.01 65.96 -19.80
C ASN A 195 -1.50 67.34 -19.34
N GLY A 196 -1.83 67.48 -18.05
CA GLY A 196 -2.28 68.73 -17.43
C GLY A 196 -1.15 69.78 -17.31
N GLU A 197 0.06 69.37 -16.92
CA GLU A 197 1.22 70.26 -16.87
C GLU A 197 1.60 70.78 -18.26
N SER A 198 1.60 69.90 -19.27
CA SER A 198 1.85 70.26 -20.68
C SER A 198 0.84 71.31 -21.21
N THR A 199 -0.42 71.28 -20.78
CA THR A 199 -1.44 72.29 -21.18
C THR A 199 -1.28 73.64 -20.48
N THR A 200 -0.75 73.66 -19.25
CA THR A 200 -0.44 74.92 -18.54
C THR A 200 0.80 75.64 -19.08
N LEU A 201 1.78 74.91 -19.60
CA LEU A 201 2.96 75.48 -20.25
C LEU A 201 2.58 76.16 -21.58
N LEU A 202 1.75 75.49 -22.40
CA LEU A 202 1.24 76.02 -23.67
C LEU A 202 0.40 77.31 -23.54
N SER A 203 -0.23 77.53 -22.38
CA SER A 203 -1.05 78.73 -22.15
C SER A 203 -0.26 79.92 -21.63
N ASN A 204 0.95 79.72 -21.09
CA ASN A 204 1.86 80.80 -20.71
C ASN A 204 2.66 81.37 -21.89
N ASP A 205 2.86 80.58 -22.96
CA ASP A 205 3.67 80.98 -24.12
C ASP A 205 2.97 81.90 -25.14
N ILE A 206 1.68 82.22 -24.96
CA ILE A 206 0.94 83.14 -25.85
C ILE A 206 1.38 84.61 -25.67
N SER A 207 2.32 84.91 -24.77
CA SER A 207 2.78 86.28 -24.49
C SER A 207 4.27 86.58 -24.79
N ILE A 208 5.03 85.65 -25.36
CA ILE A 208 6.47 85.85 -25.60
C ILE A 208 6.72 86.50 -26.97
N GLU A 209 7.25 87.72 -26.91
CA GLU A 209 7.64 88.58 -28.01
C GLU A 209 8.82 88.00 -28.82
N GLU A 210 8.78 88.24 -30.13
CA GLU A 210 9.69 87.84 -31.20
C GLU A 210 11.18 88.22 -30.91
N ASN A 211 12.04 87.31 -30.40
CA ASN A 211 13.50 87.24 -30.67
C ASN A 211 14.36 86.24 -29.81
N ASP A 212 13.93 85.02 -29.52
CA ASP A 212 14.81 84.08 -28.80
C ASP A 212 14.87 82.67 -29.42
N TYR A 213 15.79 82.50 -30.38
CA TYR A 213 16.05 81.22 -31.06
C TYR A 213 16.63 80.14 -30.12
N LEU A 214 17.17 80.51 -28.95
CA LEU A 214 17.62 79.55 -27.94
C LEU A 214 16.46 79.10 -27.05
N ALA A 215 15.52 80.00 -26.74
CA ALA A 215 14.31 79.64 -26.01
C ALA A 215 13.45 78.63 -26.80
N SER A 216 13.33 78.79 -28.13
CA SER A 216 12.58 77.85 -28.98
C SER A 216 13.25 76.47 -29.12
N PHE A 217 14.59 76.40 -29.01
CA PHE A 217 15.33 75.14 -28.99
C PHE A 217 15.21 74.44 -27.64
N ASP A 218 15.28 75.18 -26.53
CA ASP A 218 15.12 74.63 -25.17
C ASP A 218 13.69 74.15 -24.91
N THR A 219 12.66 74.88 -25.39
CA THR A 219 11.26 74.41 -25.37
C THR A 219 11.07 73.17 -26.23
N GLY A 220 11.68 73.11 -27.44
CA GLY A 220 11.58 71.92 -28.29
C GLY A 220 12.22 70.66 -27.68
N ILE A 221 13.32 70.79 -26.95
CA ILE A 221 13.95 69.67 -26.22
C ILE A 221 13.12 69.28 -24.97
N SER A 222 12.53 70.25 -24.28
CA SER A 222 11.61 70.01 -23.15
C SER A 222 10.34 69.27 -23.61
N ASP A 223 9.75 69.68 -24.73
CA ASP A 223 8.57 69.04 -25.32
C ASP A 223 8.85 67.60 -25.74
N ILE A 224 10.00 67.34 -26.38
CA ILE A 224 10.42 65.98 -26.75
C ILE A 224 10.62 65.10 -25.50
N ASN A 225 11.20 65.64 -24.43
CA ASN A 225 11.38 64.89 -23.18
C ASN A 225 10.04 64.58 -22.50
N GLY A 226 9.08 65.53 -22.51
CA GLY A 226 7.73 65.32 -21.99
C GLY A 226 6.94 64.28 -22.81
N GLU A 227 7.05 64.33 -24.13
CA GLU A 227 6.39 63.39 -25.05
C GLU A 227 6.97 61.96 -24.92
N ILE A 228 8.29 61.83 -24.73
CA ILE A 228 8.94 60.54 -24.43
C ILE A 228 8.51 59.99 -23.07
N SER A 229 8.39 60.84 -22.05
CA SER A 229 7.90 60.44 -20.72
C SER A 229 6.45 59.98 -20.76
N LEU A 230 5.59 60.68 -21.50
CA LEU A 230 4.18 60.30 -21.70
C LEU A 230 4.08 58.94 -22.41
N ALA A 231 4.81 58.75 -23.51
CA ALA A 231 4.82 57.51 -24.26
C ALA A 231 5.30 56.31 -23.42
N PHE A 232 6.25 56.53 -22.51
CA PHE A 232 6.68 55.50 -21.56
C PHE A 232 5.56 55.11 -20.58
N LEU A 233 4.87 56.10 -19.99
CA LEU A 233 3.75 55.85 -19.07
C LEU A 233 2.57 55.16 -19.77
N GLU A 234 2.26 55.54 -21.00
CA GLU A 234 1.25 54.87 -21.82
C GLU A 234 1.64 53.41 -22.10
N SER A 235 2.90 53.16 -22.49
CA SER A 235 3.39 51.79 -22.67
C SER A 235 3.34 50.97 -21.37
N GLU A 236 3.66 51.57 -20.21
CA GLU A 236 3.59 50.89 -18.92
C GLU A 236 2.14 50.55 -18.55
N LYS A 237 1.20 51.47 -18.84
CA LYS A 237 -0.23 51.23 -18.67
C LYS A 237 -0.72 50.09 -19.56
N ASP A 238 -0.34 50.07 -20.83
CA ASP A 238 -0.73 49.01 -21.76
C ASP A 238 -0.22 47.64 -21.30
N ILE A 239 1.00 47.56 -20.77
CA ILE A 239 1.55 46.32 -20.19
C ILE A 239 0.71 45.86 -18.99
N ALA A 240 0.37 46.78 -18.09
CA ALA A 240 -0.46 46.48 -16.93
C ALA A 240 -1.88 46.03 -17.33
N GLN A 241 -2.48 46.69 -18.33
CA GLN A 241 -3.79 46.35 -18.87
C GLN A 241 -3.80 44.95 -19.51
N ASN A 242 -2.80 44.64 -20.34
CA ASN A 242 -2.66 43.31 -20.94
C ASN A 242 -2.48 42.22 -19.88
N THR A 243 -1.72 42.51 -18.82
CA THR A 243 -1.52 41.58 -17.69
C THR A 243 -2.83 41.36 -16.94
N TYR A 244 -3.59 42.42 -16.69
CA TYR A 244 -4.92 42.34 -16.08
C TYR A 244 -5.89 41.48 -16.92
N ASP A 245 -5.94 41.71 -18.23
CA ASP A 245 -6.84 40.97 -19.12
C ASP A 245 -6.47 39.47 -19.17
N MET A 246 -5.17 39.15 -19.23
CA MET A 246 -4.66 37.76 -19.16
C MET A 246 -5.03 37.08 -17.84
N LEU A 247 -4.81 37.75 -16.70
CA LEU A 247 -5.14 37.20 -15.38
C LEU A 247 -6.64 36.98 -15.24
N ARG A 248 -7.46 37.86 -15.83
CA ARG A 248 -8.91 37.76 -15.80
C ARG A 248 -9.41 36.59 -16.64
N GLU A 249 -8.85 36.39 -17.83
CA GLU A 249 -9.12 35.21 -18.64
C GLU A 249 -8.74 33.93 -17.89
N ARG A 250 -7.53 33.89 -17.31
CA ARG A 250 -7.07 32.76 -16.50
C ARG A 250 -7.96 32.47 -15.29
N GLN A 251 -8.50 33.50 -14.65
CA GLN A 251 -9.46 33.36 -13.56
C GLN A 251 -10.75 32.64 -14.02
N GLU A 252 -11.29 33.04 -15.17
CA GLU A 252 -12.49 32.42 -15.74
C GLU A 252 -12.23 30.98 -16.17
N GLU A 253 -11.08 30.67 -16.77
CA GLU A 253 -10.68 29.29 -17.08
C GLU A 253 -10.71 28.39 -15.84
N ILE A 254 -10.09 28.84 -14.74
CA ILE A 254 -10.05 28.07 -13.49
C ILE A 254 -11.47 27.89 -12.90
N ARG A 255 -12.31 28.93 -12.95
CA ARG A 255 -13.72 28.82 -12.52
C ARG A 255 -14.50 27.78 -13.31
N LEU A 256 -14.27 27.73 -14.63
CA LEU A 256 -14.90 26.73 -15.49
C LEU A 256 -14.40 25.32 -15.14
N GLN A 257 -13.09 25.13 -14.96
CA GLN A 257 -12.51 23.84 -14.58
C GLN A 257 -13.00 23.34 -13.21
N LYS A 258 -13.09 24.23 -12.22
CA LYS A 258 -13.65 23.91 -10.89
C LYS A 258 -15.07 23.33 -10.98
N ASN A 259 -15.88 23.77 -11.95
CA ASN A 259 -17.25 23.29 -12.13
C ASN A 259 -17.35 21.97 -12.92
N ILE A 260 -16.27 21.53 -13.57
CA ILE A 260 -16.28 20.35 -14.45
C ILE A 260 -16.18 19.02 -13.67
N GLN A 261 -15.99 19.02 -12.34
CA GLN A 261 -15.88 17.81 -11.50
C GLN A 261 -15.02 16.70 -12.13
N PRO A 262 -13.70 16.90 -12.28
CA PRO A 262 -12.84 15.80 -12.69
C PRO A 262 -12.82 14.75 -11.56
N THR A 263 -13.41 13.59 -11.81
CA THR A 263 -13.35 12.46 -10.87
C THR A 263 -11.94 11.85 -10.90
N GLU A 264 -11.07 12.37 -10.04
CA GLU A 264 -9.69 11.87 -9.86
C GLU A 264 -9.69 10.44 -9.30
N ILE A 265 -10.72 10.10 -8.52
CA ILE A 265 -10.85 8.83 -7.81
C ILE A 265 -12.22 8.22 -8.07
N GLU A 266 -12.26 7.02 -8.66
CA GLU A 266 -13.50 6.31 -8.94
C GLU A 266 -13.52 4.96 -8.22
N VAL A 267 -14.59 4.68 -7.49
CA VAL A 267 -14.80 3.35 -6.87
C VAL A 267 -15.32 2.39 -7.93
N ILE A 268 -14.46 1.48 -8.38
CA ILE A 268 -14.78 0.51 -9.44
C ILE A 268 -15.52 -0.70 -8.89
N GLU A 269 -15.10 -1.18 -7.71
CA GLU A 269 -15.69 -2.34 -7.06
C GLU A 269 -15.87 -2.08 -5.57
N ALA A 270 -17.12 -2.05 -5.13
CA ALA A 270 -17.46 -1.98 -3.71
C ALA A 270 -17.23 -3.34 -3.04
N ALA A 271 -16.79 -3.31 -1.79
CA ALA A 271 -16.64 -4.51 -0.98
C ALA A 271 -18.00 -5.16 -0.70
N THR A 272 -18.03 -6.49 -0.82
CA THR A 272 -19.16 -7.35 -0.42
C THR A 272 -18.84 -8.04 0.90
N ILE A 273 -19.88 -8.49 1.61
CA ILE A 273 -19.72 -9.26 2.86
C ILE A 273 -19.06 -10.61 2.55
N PRO A 274 -17.88 -10.90 3.10
CA PRO A 274 -17.19 -12.16 2.85
C PRO A 274 -17.90 -13.33 3.54
N GLU A 275 -18.21 -14.39 2.78
CA GLU A 275 -18.89 -15.57 3.32
C GLU A 275 -17.95 -16.52 4.09
N ASN A 276 -16.66 -16.53 3.75
CA ASN A 276 -15.69 -17.47 4.29
C ASN A 276 -14.56 -16.71 5.01
N PRO A 277 -14.12 -17.18 6.18
CA PRO A 277 -13.00 -16.58 6.89
C PRO A 277 -11.68 -16.90 6.19
N VAL A 278 -10.75 -15.95 6.23
CA VAL A 278 -9.37 -16.10 5.72
C VAL A 278 -8.44 -16.75 6.76
N SER A 279 -8.81 -16.69 8.04
CA SER A 279 -8.08 -17.25 9.16
C SER A 279 -9.06 -17.78 10.22
N PRO A 280 -8.73 -18.86 10.96
CA PRO A 280 -7.58 -19.73 10.78
C PRO A 280 -7.75 -20.68 9.58
N ARG A 281 -6.68 -20.94 8.83
CA ARG A 281 -6.66 -21.93 7.74
C ARG A 281 -6.57 -23.35 8.31
N VAL A 282 -7.69 -23.84 8.86
CA VAL A 282 -7.76 -25.09 9.65
C VAL A 282 -7.14 -26.28 8.93
N ASN A 283 -7.43 -26.46 7.63
CA ASN A 283 -6.89 -27.56 6.85
C ASN A 283 -5.35 -27.52 6.76
N LEU A 284 -4.79 -26.32 6.53
CA LEU A 284 -3.36 -26.12 6.44
C LEU A 284 -2.67 -26.34 7.78
N MET A 285 -3.22 -25.79 8.86
CA MET A 285 -2.70 -25.96 10.23
C MET A 285 -2.70 -27.43 10.65
N THR A 286 -3.78 -28.15 10.36
CA THR A 286 -3.93 -29.58 10.69
C THR A 286 -2.95 -30.42 9.89
N LEU A 287 -2.74 -30.11 8.61
CA LEU A 287 -1.76 -30.80 7.77
C LEU A 287 -0.33 -30.57 8.27
N ILE A 288 0.05 -29.32 8.55
CA ILE A 288 1.37 -28.97 9.08
C ILE A 288 1.62 -29.66 10.43
N SER A 289 0.63 -29.66 11.32
CA SER A 289 0.68 -30.38 12.60
C SER A 289 0.91 -31.89 12.40
N GLY A 290 0.17 -32.51 11.49
CA GLY A 290 0.34 -33.94 11.18
C GLY A 290 1.73 -34.28 10.64
N VAL A 291 2.26 -33.47 9.72
CA VAL A 291 3.62 -33.65 9.18
C VAL A 291 4.67 -33.47 10.28
N LEU A 292 4.56 -32.41 11.08
CA LEU A 292 5.51 -32.13 12.16
C LEU A 292 5.48 -33.23 13.24
N ALA A 293 4.30 -33.68 13.64
CA ALA A 293 4.12 -34.79 14.58
C ALA A 293 4.67 -36.10 14.02
N GLY A 294 4.51 -36.35 12.71
CA GLY A 294 5.07 -37.52 12.04
C GLY A 294 6.59 -37.51 12.04
N MET A 295 7.20 -36.36 11.71
CA MET A 295 8.66 -36.20 11.75
C MET A 295 9.21 -36.38 13.16
N LEU A 296 8.61 -35.73 14.16
CA LEU A 296 9.00 -35.89 15.56
C LEU A 296 8.78 -37.33 16.06
N GLY A 297 7.68 -37.96 15.68
CA GLY A 297 7.39 -39.35 16.03
C GLY A 297 8.42 -40.32 15.45
N LEU A 298 8.82 -40.14 14.19
CA LEU A 298 9.89 -40.90 13.56
C LEU A 298 11.23 -40.67 14.26
N PHE A 299 11.56 -39.41 14.56
CA PHE A 299 12.77 -39.07 15.31
C PHE A 299 12.82 -39.77 16.67
N VAL A 300 11.72 -39.74 17.43
CA VAL A 300 11.62 -40.41 18.73
C VAL A 300 11.72 -41.93 18.60
N ILE A 301 11.09 -42.53 17.58
CA ILE A 301 11.21 -43.96 17.29
C ILE A 301 12.67 -44.35 17.04
N PHE A 302 13.39 -43.58 16.22
CA PHE A 302 14.80 -43.82 15.94
C PHE A 302 15.69 -43.57 17.14
N MET A 303 15.42 -42.51 17.92
CA MET A 303 16.14 -42.22 19.15
C MET A 303 16.04 -43.39 20.13
N PHE A 304 14.83 -43.94 20.33
CA PHE A 304 14.67 -45.13 21.17
C PHE A 304 15.33 -46.39 20.60
N GLU A 305 15.38 -46.54 19.28
CA GLU A 305 16.11 -47.65 18.65
C GLU A 305 17.62 -47.51 18.81
N PHE A 306 18.15 -46.29 18.65
CA PHE A 306 19.58 -45.99 18.81
C PHE A 306 20.09 -46.30 20.23
N PHE A 307 19.25 -46.10 21.25
CA PHE A 307 19.59 -46.47 22.63
C PHE A 307 19.23 -47.91 23.00
N ASP A 308 18.57 -48.68 22.12
CA ASP A 308 18.22 -50.08 22.40
C ASP A 308 19.46 -50.99 22.24
N THR A 309 20.09 -51.36 23.35
CA THR A 309 21.32 -52.18 23.38
C THR A 309 21.05 -53.70 23.28
N ARG A 310 19.87 -54.12 22.82
CA ARG A 310 19.54 -55.54 22.68
C ARG A 310 20.31 -56.17 21.53
N ILE A 311 20.99 -57.28 21.83
CA ILE A 311 21.64 -58.13 20.83
C ILE A 311 20.55 -58.91 20.09
N LYS A 312 20.40 -58.69 18.78
CA LYS A 312 19.30 -59.22 17.96
C LYS A 312 19.77 -60.28 16.96
N THR A 313 21.07 -60.37 16.68
CA THR A 313 21.64 -61.34 15.76
C THR A 313 22.78 -62.12 16.39
N GLU A 314 23.02 -63.31 15.86
CA GLU A 314 24.13 -64.20 16.28
C GLU A 314 25.48 -63.49 16.09
N GLU A 315 25.66 -62.79 14.97
CA GLU A 315 26.86 -62.01 14.67
C GLU A 315 27.08 -60.88 15.70
N GLN A 316 26.02 -60.19 16.13
CA GLN A 316 26.10 -59.20 17.22
C GLN A 316 26.45 -59.86 18.57
N LEU A 317 25.98 -61.10 18.82
CA LEU A 317 26.26 -61.84 20.06
C LEU A 317 27.70 -62.32 20.11
N GLU A 318 28.21 -62.91 19.03
CA GLU A 318 29.61 -63.35 18.92
C GLU A 318 30.55 -62.17 19.09
N LYS A 319 30.25 -61.04 18.46
CA LYS A 319 31.06 -59.82 18.50
C LYS A 319 31.11 -59.16 19.88
N VAL A 320 30.04 -59.23 20.65
CA VAL A 320 29.98 -58.63 22.00
C VAL A 320 30.47 -59.59 23.09
N SER A 321 30.30 -60.90 22.90
CA SER A 321 30.67 -61.91 23.90
C SER A 321 32.04 -62.56 23.66
N ASP A 322 32.64 -62.36 22.48
CA ASP A 322 33.89 -62.99 22.03
C ASP A 322 33.83 -64.54 22.03
N LEU A 323 32.61 -65.08 21.97
CA LEU A 323 32.30 -66.50 22.00
C LEU A 323 31.57 -66.90 20.72
N SER A 324 31.98 -67.98 20.07
CA SER A 324 31.24 -68.53 18.93
C SER A 324 29.87 -69.07 19.34
N VAL A 325 28.86 -68.76 18.54
CA VAL A 325 27.50 -69.28 18.67
C VAL A 325 27.50 -70.74 18.26
N LEU A 326 27.24 -71.62 19.23
CA LEU A 326 27.25 -73.08 19.04
C LEU A 326 25.93 -73.64 18.50
N GLY A 327 24.86 -72.85 18.53
CA GLY A 327 23.55 -73.25 18.03
C GLY A 327 22.44 -72.29 18.42
N ILE A 328 21.40 -72.26 17.60
CA ILE A 328 20.21 -71.42 17.78
C ILE A 328 19.09 -72.31 18.30
N ILE A 329 18.41 -71.88 19.37
CA ILE A 329 17.19 -72.56 19.81
C ILE A 329 16.04 -71.99 18.98
N PRO A 330 15.39 -72.80 18.11
CA PRO A 330 14.26 -72.33 17.33
C PRO A 330 13.07 -72.04 18.26
N GLU A 331 12.43 -70.88 18.07
CA GLU A 331 11.19 -70.55 18.76
C GLU A 331 10.06 -71.41 18.16
N ILE A 332 9.52 -72.35 18.95
CA ILE A 332 8.43 -73.23 18.54
C ILE A 332 7.13 -72.60 19.05
N ASP A 333 6.27 -72.16 18.12
CA ASP A 333 4.94 -71.63 18.41
C ASP A 333 3.98 -72.76 18.81
N VAL A 334 3.75 -72.93 20.11
CA VAL A 334 3.03 -74.07 20.70
C VAL A 334 1.51 -73.95 20.51
N ASP A 335 0.98 -72.76 20.19
CA ASP A 335 -0.46 -72.53 20.14
C ASP A 335 -1.14 -73.07 18.86
N LYS A 336 -0.40 -73.23 17.76
CA LYS A 336 -0.96 -73.75 16.50
C LYS A 336 -1.38 -75.22 16.55
N HIS A 337 -0.80 -76.03 17.44
CA HIS A 337 -1.13 -77.46 17.51
C HIS A 337 -2.40 -77.80 18.32
N SER A 338 -3.02 -76.83 18.99
CA SER A 338 -4.24 -77.07 19.77
C SER A 338 -5.54 -76.96 18.95
N LYS A 339 -5.52 -76.25 17.80
CA LYS A 339 -6.72 -76.05 16.96
C LYS A 339 -6.92 -77.10 15.87
N GLU A 340 -5.87 -77.77 15.40
CA GLU A 340 -6.01 -78.84 14.40
C GLU A 340 -6.54 -80.16 14.99
N ASN A 341 -6.40 -80.39 16.29
CA ASN A 341 -6.86 -81.63 16.94
C ASN A 341 -8.33 -81.59 17.42
N GLN A 342 -9.08 -80.52 17.15
CA GLN A 342 -10.52 -80.45 17.46
C GLN A 342 -11.45 -80.50 16.23
N GLU A 343 -10.91 -80.47 15.00
CA GLU A 343 -11.71 -80.60 13.76
C GLU A 343 -11.61 -81.99 13.09
N GLY A 344 -10.87 -82.93 13.71
CA GLY A 344 -10.56 -84.24 13.12
C GLY A 344 -11.25 -85.46 13.70
N ASP A 345 -12.05 -85.35 14.78
CA ASP A 345 -12.73 -86.51 15.36
C ASP A 345 -14.08 -86.13 16.00
N ASN A 346 -15.15 -86.48 15.29
CA ASN A 346 -16.60 -86.48 15.63
C ASN A 346 -17.41 -85.19 15.62
#